data_AF-A0A662RCA0-F1
#
_entry.id   AF-A0A662RCA0-F1
#
_cell.length_a   1.000
_cell.length_b   1.000
_cell.length_c   1.000
_cell.angle_alpha   90.00
_cell.angle_beta   90.00
_cell.angle_gamma   90.00
#
_symmetry.space_group_name_H-M   'P 1'
#
loop_
_entity.id
_entity.type
_entity.pdbx_description
1 polymer ?
#
loop_
_entity_poly.entity_id
_entity_poly.type
_entity_poly.pdbx_seq_one_letter_code
_entity_poly.pdbx_strand_id
1 'polypeptide(L)'
;MESLVGRWAGINTTLAPSEIETCAQFLLKGVRNDDHSEFYLSNRLAPGGYAWVFPKGDGMANVGIGVLGSRSEGGMPIELLSRFVNDKFPSAKVVEVIVGGVPVCGPIERTIADGLMLVGDAARQSDPLTGGGILNALDVGVIAGEVAAGSLEEGDVSREALGEYEKRWREKIGVSLERSLVVKERLVQLSDEDLNTLAHSIKDRNISKMGLFGMVSLLFKTNPKLLWSFRKLFKSKG
;
A
#
# COMPACT_ATOMS: atom_id res chain seq x y z
N MET A 1 6.26 -10.73 8.41
CA MET A 1 7.11 -9.55 8.63
C MET A 1 6.55 -8.83 9.84
N GLU A 2 7.26 -8.88 10.97
CA GLU A 2 6.75 -8.35 12.24
C GLU A 2 7.79 -7.37 12.80
N SER A 3 7.33 -6.19 13.24
CA SER A 3 8.17 -5.18 13.89
C SER A 3 8.53 -5.66 15.30
N LEU A 4 9.63 -6.41 15.41
CA LEU A 4 10.08 -7.06 16.66
C LEU A 4 10.45 -6.05 17.75
N VAL A 5 11.20 -5.01 17.38
CA VAL A 5 11.68 -3.98 18.32
C VAL A 5 10.51 -3.22 18.94
N GLY A 6 9.48 -2.89 18.16
CA GLY A 6 8.28 -2.23 18.68
C GLY A 6 7.60 -3.04 19.78
N ARG A 7 7.50 -4.37 19.62
CA ARG A 7 6.91 -5.25 20.64
C ARG A 7 7.73 -5.28 21.93
N TRP A 8 9.06 -5.29 21.83
CA TRP A 8 9.94 -5.25 23.01
C TRP A 8 9.74 -3.98 23.83
N ALA A 9 9.42 -2.87 23.18
CA ALA A 9 9.09 -1.60 23.82
C ALA A 9 7.60 -1.46 24.23
N GLY A 10 6.83 -2.55 24.20
CA GLY A 10 5.42 -2.55 24.62
C GLY A 10 4.44 -1.98 23.58
N ILE A 11 4.88 -1.71 22.35
CA ILE A 11 4.01 -1.27 21.26
C ILE A 11 3.42 -2.49 20.56
N ASN A 12 2.09 -2.59 20.50
CA ASN A 12 1.43 -3.68 19.78
C ASN A 12 1.54 -3.47 18.27
N THR A 13 2.44 -4.21 17.63
CA THR A 13 2.67 -4.18 16.18
C THR A 13 2.00 -5.34 15.43
N THR A 14 1.21 -6.18 16.11
CA THR A 14 0.58 -7.39 15.53
C THR A 14 -0.47 -7.06 14.48
N LEU A 15 -0.39 -7.72 13.32
CA LEU A 15 -1.31 -7.54 12.20
C LEU A 15 -2.27 -8.73 12.11
N ALA A 16 -3.57 -8.44 11.97
CA ALA A 16 -4.54 -9.45 11.57
C ALA A 16 -4.41 -9.77 10.07
N PRO A 17 -4.88 -10.94 9.59
CA PRO A 17 -4.84 -11.26 8.15
C PRO A 17 -5.53 -10.22 7.25
N SER A 18 -6.56 -9.53 7.73
CA SER A 18 -7.25 -8.45 7.00
C SER A 18 -6.45 -7.14 6.92
N GLU A 19 -5.34 -7.04 7.64
CA GLU A 19 -4.54 -5.83 7.78
C GLU A 19 -3.21 -5.90 7.01
N ILE A 20 -2.94 -7.03 6.36
CA ILE A 20 -1.70 -7.31 5.64
C ILE A 20 -2.01 -7.90 4.27
N GLU A 21 -1.25 -7.53 3.25
CA GLU A 21 -1.21 -8.24 1.98
C GLU A 21 -0.06 -9.23 1.97
N THR A 22 -0.33 -10.43 1.45
CA THR A 22 0.70 -11.41 1.12
C THR A 22 1.09 -11.25 -0.34
N CYS A 23 2.36 -10.93 -0.59
CA CYS A 23 2.85 -10.56 -1.90
C CYS A 23 3.83 -11.60 -2.46
N ALA A 24 3.78 -11.80 -3.77
CA ALA A 24 4.80 -12.50 -4.54
C ALA A 24 5.23 -11.66 -5.73
N GLN A 25 6.50 -11.72 -6.11
CA GLN A 25 7.05 -11.03 -7.26
C GLN A 25 8.06 -11.91 -7.97
N PHE A 26 7.95 -11.97 -9.29
CA PHE A 26 8.93 -12.57 -10.18
C PHE A 26 9.69 -11.47 -10.92
N LEU A 27 11.02 -11.54 -10.92
CA LEU A 27 11.81 -10.82 -11.91
C LEU A 27 11.78 -11.64 -13.20
N LEU A 28 11.17 -11.09 -14.24
CA LEU A 28 11.08 -11.74 -15.54
C LEU A 28 12.12 -11.18 -16.51
N LYS A 29 12.59 -12.05 -17.41
CA LYS A 29 13.36 -11.69 -18.60
C LYS A 29 12.63 -12.14 -19.87
N GLY A 30 12.62 -11.30 -20.89
CA GLY A 30 11.89 -11.53 -22.15
C GLY A 30 10.51 -10.86 -22.19
N VAL A 31 10.29 -9.82 -21.36
CA VAL A 31 9.07 -9.03 -21.34
C VAL A 31 9.15 -7.93 -22.39
N ARG A 32 8.12 -7.80 -23.25
CA ARG A 32 8.03 -6.77 -24.28
C ARG A 32 7.14 -5.60 -23.82
N ASN A 33 7.52 -4.96 -22.74
CA ASN A 33 6.91 -3.71 -22.26
C ASN A 33 7.98 -2.93 -21.51
N ASP A 34 8.44 -1.82 -22.08
CA ASP A 34 9.44 -0.92 -21.49
C ASP A 34 8.89 0.51 -21.25
N ASP A 35 7.63 0.77 -21.62
CA ASP A 35 7.13 2.14 -21.74
C ASP A 35 6.29 2.61 -20.54
N HIS A 36 5.67 1.67 -19.81
CA HIS A 36 4.75 2.03 -18.72
C HIS A 36 4.59 0.92 -17.70
N SER A 37 4.29 1.34 -16.46
CA SER A 37 3.84 0.44 -15.40
C SER A 37 2.39 0.06 -15.62
N GLU A 38 2.08 -1.23 -15.49
CA GLU A 38 0.71 -1.75 -15.59
C GLU A 38 0.19 -2.18 -14.21
N PHE A 39 -1.08 -1.91 -13.95
CA PHE A 39 -1.79 -2.34 -12.75
C PHE A 39 -3.05 -3.09 -13.14
N TYR A 40 -3.31 -4.22 -12.48
CA TYR A 40 -4.44 -5.10 -12.74
C TYR A 40 -5.31 -5.24 -11.50
N LEU A 41 -6.52 -4.68 -11.57
CA LEU A 41 -7.54 -4.78 -10.53
C LEU A 41 -8.55 -5.87 -10.90
N SER A 42 -8.46 -7.02 -10.25
CA SER A 42 -9.44 -8.11 -10.40
C SER A 42 -9.42 -9.01 -9.17
N ASN A 43 -10.58 -9.28 -8.60
CA ASN A 43 -10.72 -10.23 -7.49
C ASN A 43 -10.41 -11.66 -7.91
N ARG A 44 -10.51 -12.01 -9.20
CA ARG A 44 -10.13 -13.33 -9.72
C ARG A 44 -8.62 -13.49 -9.83
N LEU A 45 -7.92 -12.42 -10.17
CA LEU A 45 -6.46 -12.41 -10.29
C LEU A 45 -5.81 -12.19 -8.93
N ALA A 46 -6.18 -11.13 -8.22
CA ALA A 46 -5.57 -10.63 -7.00
C ALA A 46 -6.65 -10.29 -5.94
N PRO A 47 -7.20 -11.28 -5.22
CA PRO A 47 -8.30 -11.06 -4.28
C PRO A 47 -7.98 -9.98 -3.22
N GLY A 48 -8.71 -8.87 -3.26
CA GLY A 48 -8.54 -7.77 -2.32
C GLY A 48 -7.23 -6.98 -2.43
N GLY A 49 -6.47 -7.19 -3.51
CA GLY A 49 -5.25 -6.44 -3.84
C GLY A 49 -5.18 -6.18 -5.34
N TYR A 50 -3.98 -6.25 -5.93
CA TYR A 50 -3.78 -6.06 -7.37
C TYR A 50 -2.52 -6.77 -7.87
N ALA A 51 -2.40 -6.95 -9.18
CA ALA A 51 -1.16 -7.38 -9.83
C ALA A 51 -0.49 -6.21 -10.56
N TRP A 52 0.83 -6.26 -10.70
CA TRP A 52 1.62 -5.22 -11.35
C TRP A 52 2.62 -5.77 -12.36
N VAL A 53 2.97 -4.93 -13.33
CA VAL A 53 4.12 -5.11 -14.23
C VAL A 53 4.90 -3.81 -14.19
N PHE A 54 6.11 -3.84 -13.62
CA PHE A 54 7.02 -2.70 -13.56
C PHE A 54 8.24 -2.99 -14.45
N PRO A 55 8.28 -2.42 -15.66
CA PRO A 55 9.44 -2.54 -16.54
C PRO A 55 10.72 -2.02 -15.89
N LYS A 56 11.83 -2.70 -16.17
CA LYS A 56 13.18 -2.31 -15.75
C LYS A 56 14.10 -1.97 -16.93
N GLY A 57 13.59 -2.05 -18.16
CA GLY A 57 14.39 -1.98 -19.38
C GLY A 57 15.04 -3.32 -19.74
N ASP A 58 15.68 -3.37 -20.91
CA ASP A 58 16.38 -4.54 -21.44
C ASP A 58 15.53 -5.82 -21.48
N GLY A 59 14.22 -5.65 -21.70
CA GLY A 59 13.25 -6.73 -21.70
C GLY A 59 13.08 -7.41 -20.34
N MET A 60 13.39 -6.72 -19.24
CA MET A 60 13.17 -7.20 -17.88
C MET A 60 12.04 -6.45 -17.20
N ALA A 61 11.28 -7.13 -16.35
CA ALA A 61 10.23 -6.50 -15.55
C ALA A 61 10.05 -7.20 -14.20
N ASN A 62 9.74 -6.42 -13.17
CA ASN A 62 9.19 -6.94 -11.92
C ASN A 62 7.69 -7.17 -12.14
N VAL A 63 7.27 -8.42 -12.11
CA VAL A 63 5.85 -8.80 -12.22
C VAL A 63 5.42 -9.43 -10.92
N GLY A 64 4.41 -8.88 -10.26
CA GLY A 64 4.01 -9.37 -8.97
C GLY A 64 2.53 -9.19 -8.68
N ILE A 65 2.14 -9.68 -7.51
CA ILE A 65 0.77 -9.68 -7.02
C ILE A 65 0.75 -9.47 -5.52
N GLY A 66 -0.23 -8.69 -5.06
CA GLY A 66 -0.64 -8.57 -3.67
C GLY A 66 -2.02 -9.18 -3.49
N VAL A 67 -2.19 -10.03 -2.48
CA VAL A 67 -3.47 -10.62 -2.10
C VAL A 67 -3.72 -10.27 -0.64
N LEU A 68 -4.93 -9.80 -0.31
CA LEU A 68 -5.28 -9.50 1.08
C LEU A 68 -5.20 -10.79 1.91
N GLY A 69 -4.50 -10.76 3.05
CA GLY A 69 -4.22 -11.96 3.84
C GLY A 69 -5.47 -12.68 4.32
N SER A 70 -6.58 -11.97 4.57
CA SER A 70 -7.88 -12.56 4.91
C SER A 70 -8.59 -13.25 3.74
N ARG A 71 -8.07 -13.09 2.52
CA ARG A 71 -8.54 -13.71 1.26
C ARG A 71 -7.46 -14.60 0.63
N SER A 72 -6.36 -14.84 1.34
CA SER A 72 -5.25 -15.67 0.86
C SER A 72 -5.13 -16.94 1.67
N GLU A 73 -4.73 -18.01 0.99
CA GLU A 73 -4.28 -19.25 1.60
C GLU A 73 -2.77 -19.41 1.39
N GLY A 74 -2.15 -20.39 2.05
CA GLY A 74 -0.72 -20.67 1.90
C GLY A 74 -0.37 -20.99 0.44
N GLY A 75 0.63 -20.28 -0.11
CA GLY A 75 1.08 -20.48 -1.49
C GLY A 75 0.23 -19.82 -2.58
N MET A 76 -0.98 -19.36 -2.26
CA MET A 76 -1.93 -18.78 -3.23
C MET A 76 -1.33 -17.63 -4.07
N PRO A 77 -0.59 -16.65 -3.52
CA PRO A 77 -0.02 -15.57 -4.35
C PRO A 77 0.96 -16.06 -5.42
N ILE A 78 1.78 -17.08 -5.12
CA ILE A 78 2.71 -17.67 -6.08
C ILE A 78 1.94 -18.38 -7.19
N GLU A 79 0.89 -19.13 -6.85
CA GLU A 79 0.08 -19.85 -7.83
C GLU A 79 -0.64 -18.90 -8.79
N LEU A 80 -1.29 -17.86 -8.25
CA LEU A 80 -1.99 -16.85 -9.04
C LEU A 80 -1.02 -16.09 -9.94
N LEU A 81 0.13 -15.69 -9.41
CA LEU A 81 1.18 -15.03 -10.19
C LEU A 81 1.73 -15.94 -11.30
N SER A 82 1.93 -17.23 -11.01
CA SER A 82 2.43 -18.19 -12.01
C SER A 82 1.44 -18.36 -13.17
N ARG A 83 0.14 -18.46 -12.88
CA ARG A 83 -0.91 -18.51 -13.93
C ARG A 83 -0.90 -17.22 -14.76
N PHE A 84 -0.89 -16.06 -14.11
CA PHE A 84 -0.84 -14.77 -14.78
C PHE A 84 0.37 -14.60 -15.69
N VAL A 85 1.55 -15.00 -15.21
CA VAL A 85 2.80 -14.92 -15.98
C VAL A 85 2.79 -15.89 -17.16
N ASN A 86 2.31 -17.12 -16.97
CA ASN A 86 2.20 -18.10 -18.06
C ASN A 86 1.24 -17.61 -19.17
N ASP A 87 0.13 -16.98 -18.79
CA ASP A 87 -0.86 -16.49 -19.75
C ASP A 87 -0.37 -15.24 -20.49
N LYS A 88 0.19 -14.26 -19.77
CA LYS A 88 0.57 -12.95 -20.33
C LYS A 88 1.98 -12.94 -20.94
N PHE A 89 2.89 -13.73 -20.40
CA PHE A 89 4.31 -13.77 -20.78
C PHE A 89 4.81 -15.21 -21.01
N PRO A 90 4.20 -15.98 -21.91
CA PRO A 90 4.46 -17.42 -22.08
C PRO A 90 5.91 -17.77 -22.45
N SER A 91 6.68 -16.81 -22.98
CA SER A 91 8.09 -16.99 -23.34
C SER A 91 9.08 -16.34 -22.37
N ALA A 92 8.59 -15.67 -21.32
CA ALA A 92 9.44 -15.04 -20.33
C ALA A 92 10.05 -16.08 -19.38
N LYS A 93 11.25 -15.78 -18.87
CA LYS A 93 11.95 -16.60 -17.90
C LYS A 93 11.93 -15.93 -16.54
N VAL A 94 11.57 -16.68 -15.51
CA VAL A 94 11.71 -16.25 -14.11
C VAL A 94 13.19 -16.30 -13.74
N VAL A 95 13.74 -15.16 -13.35
CA VAL A 95 15.13 -15.00 -12.91
C VAL A 95 15.24 -15.02 -11.38
N GLU A 96 14.25 -14.44 -10.71
CA GLU A 96 14.21 -14.31 -9.25
C GLU A 96 12.77 -14.39 -8.77
N VAL A 97 12.57 -14.94 -7.57
CA VAL A 97 11.29 -14.97 -6.88
C VAL A 97 11.46 -14.34 -5.50
N ILE A 98 10.62 -13.36 -5.20
CA ILE A 98 10.57 -12.66 -3.91
C ILE A 98 9.15 -12.80 -3.35
N VAL A 99 9.05 -13.04 -2.05
CA VAL A 99 7.79 -13.01 -1.31
C VAL A 99 7.92 -12.09 -0.12
N GLY A 100 6.82 -11.45 0.26
CA GLY A 100 6.81 -10.46 1.34
C GLY A 100 5.41 -10.20 1.86
N GLY A 101 5.34 -9.49 2.99
CA GLY A 101 4.07 -9.01 3.55
C GLY A 101 4.08 -7.50 3.63
N VAL A 102 2.99 -6.86 3.24
CA VAL A 102 2.86 -5.39 3.24
C VAL A 102 1.68 -4.99 4.15
N PRO A 103 1.89 -4.18 5.19
CA PRO A 103 0.78 -3.68 6.00
C PRO A 103 -0.11 -2.74 5.18
N VAL A 104 -1.42 -2.93 5.27
CA VAL A 104 -2.44 -2.17 4.51
C VAL A 104 -3.61 -1.73 5.41
N CYS A 105 -3.34 -1.49 6.70
CA CYS A 105 -4.33 -1.06 7.71
C CYS A 105 -4.11 0.36 8.25
N GLY A 106 -3.14 1.09 7.70
CA GLY A 106 -2.74 2.40 8.21
C GLY A 106 -1.71 2.33 9.34
N PRO A 107 -1.22 3.50 9.78
CA PRO A 107 -0.14 3.58 10.77
C PRO A 107 -0.58 3.07 12.13
N ILE A 108 0.38 2.59 12.93
CA ILE A 108 0.13 2.29 14.35
C ILE A 108 -0.31 3.54 15.12
N GLU A 109 -1.11 3.35 16.16
CA GLU A 109 -1.64 4.47 16.97
C GLU A 109 -0.54 5.31 17.60
N ARG A 110 0.58 4.68 17.97
CA ARG A 110 1.75 5.36 18.52
C ARG A 110 3.02 4.75 17.97
N THR A 111 3.90 5.60 17.44
CA THR A 111 5.17 5.20 16.82
C THR A 111 6.39 5.44 17.70
N ILE A 112 6.18 5.92 18.93
CA ILE A 112 7.25 6.32 19.87
C ILE A 112 7.13 5.67 21.25
N ALA A 113 8.27 5.49 21.90
CA ALA A 113 8.43 5.16 23.32
C ALA A 113 9.73 5.80 23.84
N ASP A 114 10.04 5.69 25.14
CA ASP A 114 11.30 6.23 25.69
C ASP A 114 12.51 5.65 24.94
N GLY A 115 13.30 6.52 24.32
CA GLY A 115 14.46 6.15 23.51
C GLY A 115 14.16 5.41 22.21
N LEU A 116 12.90 5.39 21.73
CA LEU A 116 12.50 4.64 20.54
C LEU A 116 11.58 5.44 19.61
N MET A 117 11.91 5.40 18.32
CA MET A 117 11.02 5.79 17.22
C MET A 117 10.94 4.66 16.19
N LEU A 118 9.72 4.26 15.82
CA LEU A 118 9.46 3.31 14.74
C LEU A 118 9.25 4.07 13.42
N VAL A 119 9.85 3.57 12.33
CA VAL A 119 9.81 4.18 11.00
C VAL A 119 9.46 3.16 9.92
N GLY A 120 8.87 3.61 8.81
CA GLY A 120 8.54 2.78 7.65
C GLY A 120 7.55 1.66 7.99
N ASP A 121 7.77 0.48 7.42
CA ASP A 121 6.89 -0.68 7.62
C ASP A 121 6.81 -1.11 9.10
N ALA A 122 7.87 -0.86 9.89
CA ALA A 122 7.87 -1.12 11.32
C ALA A 122 6.82 -0.29 12.08
N ALA A 123 6.45 0.86 11.54
CA ALA A 123 5.41 1.77 12.00
C ALA A 123 4.11 1.70 11.16
N ARG A 124 4.02 0.77 10.20
CA ARG A 124 2.92 0.66 9.22
C ARG A 124 2.70 1.93 8.41
N GLN A 125 3.79 2.59 8.02
CA GLN A 125 3.76 3.82 7.22
C GLN A 125 3.76 3.55 5.70
N SER A 126 3.51 2.31 5.27
CA SER A 126 3.15 1.98 3.88
C SER A 126 1.79 2.59 3.52
N ASP A 127 1.65 3.07 2.29
CA ASP A 127 0.37 3.55 1.79
C ASP A 127 -0.62 2.38 1.65
N PRO A 128 -1.77 2.39 2.38
CA PRO A 128 -2.67 1.24 2.42
C PRO A 128 -3.36 0.91 1.10
N LEU A 129 -3.32 1.81 0.12
CA LEU A 129 -4.02 1.69 -1.15
C LEU A 129 -3.09 1.25 -2.27
N THR A 130 -1.86 1.76 -2.26
CA THR A 130 -0.84 1.46 -3.27
C THR A 130 0.19 0.44 -2.82
N GLY A 131 0.19 0.04 -1.55
CA GLY A 131 1.22 -0.80 -0.94
C GLY A 131 2.62 -0.15 -0.91
N GLY A 132 2.78 1.07 -1.41
CA GLY A 132 4.06 1.76 -1.53
C GLY A 132 4.54 2.29 -0.19
N GLY A 133 5.73 1.88 0.25
CA GLY A 133 6.33 2.31 1.52
C GLY A 133 7.65 3.05 1.39
N ILE A 134 8.36 2.93 0.26
CA ILE A 134 9.76 3.42 0.13
C ILE A 134 9.85 4.93 0.34
N LEU A 135 9.05 5.73 -0.37
CA LEU A 135 9.09 7.19 -0.25
C LEU A 135 8.63 7.65 1.15
N ASN A 136 7.59 7.02 1.70
CA ASN A 136 7.11 7.32 3.04
C ASN A 136 8.20 7.02 4.10
N ALA A 137 8.87 5.88 4.00
CA ALA A 137 9.94 5.48 4.89
C ALA A 137 11.16 6.42 4.81
N LEU A 138 11.48 6.92 3.62
CA LEU A 138 12.52 7.93 3.45
C LEU A 138 12.12 9.27 4.09
N ASP A 139 10.92 9.78 3.78
CA ASP A 139 10.42 11.05 4.32
C ASP A 139 10.38 11.03 5.86
N VAL A 140 9.83 9.98 6.46
CA VAL A 140 9.74 9.86 7.93
C VAL A 140 11.07 9.49 8.57
N GLY A 141 11.96 8.79 7.86
CA GLY A 141 13.30 8.47 8.32
C GLY A 141 14.16 9.72 8.50
N VAL A 142 14.04 10.70 7.59
CA VAL A 142 14.69 12.01 7.74
C VAL A 142 14.17 12.74 8.98
N ILE A 143 12.84 12.79 9.17
CA ILE A 143 12.24 13.42 10.36
C ILE A 143 12.72 12.74 11.64
N ALA A 144 12.74 11.41 11.68
CA ALA A 144 13.22 10.66 12.84
C ALA A 144 14.70 10.94 13.13
N GLY A 145 15.55 11.05 12.10
CA GLY A 145 16.97 11.40 12.27
C GLY A 145 17.18 12.79 12.86
N GLU A 146 16.42 13.79 12.39
CA GLU A 146 16.48 15.16 12.91
C GLU A 146 16.01 15.24 14.37
N VAL A 147 14.89 14.58 14.70
CA VAL A 147 14.39 14.55 16.08
C VAL A 147 15.35 13.82 17.00
N ALA A 148 15.94 12.70 16.55
CA ALA A 148 16.93 11.97 17.32
C ALA A 148 18.16 12.83 17.63
N ALA A 149 18.67 13.59 16.65
CA ALA A 149 19.80 14.48 16.86
C ALA A 149 19.50 15.55 17.91
N GLY A 150 18.35 16.23 17.80
CA GLY A 150 17.93 17.25 18.78
C GLY A 150 17.75 16.69 20.19
N SER A 151 17.06 15.54 20.33
CA SER A 151 16.85 14.88 21.63
C SER A 151 18.18 14.46 22.29
N LEU A 152 19.17 14.03 21.51
CA LEU A 152 20.49 13.69 22.03
C LEU A 152 21.28 14.93 22.48
N GLU A 153 21.18 16.05 21.76
CA GLU A 153 21.82 17.31 22.13
C GLU A 153 21.24 17.89 23.43
N GLU A 154 19.93 17.78 23.60
CA GLU A 154 19.21 18.21 24.81
C GLU A 154 19.37 17.23 25.99
N GLY A 155 19.85 16.01 25.73
CA GLY A 155 20.00 14.96 26.73
C GLY A 155 18.66 14.36 27.20
N ASP A 156 17.59 14.54 26.44
CA ASP A 156 16.25 14.04 26.75
C ASP A 156 15.71 13.18 25.60
N VAL A 157 15.71 11.87 25.82
CA VAL A 157 15.14 10.88 24.91
C VAL A 157 13.83 10.30 25.44
N SER A 158 13.17 11.01 26.36
CA SER A 158 11.83 10.65 26.82
C SER A 158 10.84 10.62 25.67
N ARG A 159 9.78 9.84 25.82
CA ARG A 159 8.67 9.80 24.88
C ARG A 159 8.11 11.21 24.61
N GLU A 160 8.06 12.07 25.62
CA GLU A 160 7.60 13.45 25.50
C GLU A 160 8.48 14.25 24.54
N ALA A 161 9.81 14.16 24.69
CA ALA A 161 10.77 14.81 23.78
C ALA A 161 10.65 14.26 22.34
N LEU A 162 10.47 12.94 22.20
CA LEU A 162 10.26 12.30 20.89
C LEU A 162 8.86 12.57 20.28
N GLY A 163 7.97 13.26 21.01
CA GLY A 163 6.64 13.65 20.54
C GLY A 163 6.66 14.51 19.27
N GLU A 164 7.75 15.25 19.04
CA GLU A 164 7.92 16.04 17.82
C GLU A 164 8.00 15.15 16.57
N TYR A 165 8.60 13.96 16.64
CA TYR A 165 8.60 13.01 15.52
C TYR A 165 7.17 12.57 15.19
N GLU A 166 6.41 12.15 16.20
CA GLU A 166 5.02 11.70 16.05
C GLU A 166 4.15 12.76 15.35
N LYS A 167 4.30 14.02 15.79
CA LYS A 167 3.60 15.15 15.20
C LYS A 167 4.02 15.39 13.74
N ARG A 168 5.31 15.52 13.47
CA ARG A 168 5.83 15.89 12.15
C ARG A 168 5.52 14.85 11.09
N TRP A 169 5.63 13.55 11.40
CA TRP A 169 5.32 12.52 10.40
C TRP A 169 3.80 12.44 10.11
N ARG A 170 2.95 12.64 11.13
CA ARG A 170 1.49 12.68 10.95
C ARG A 170 1.04 13.85 10.09
N GLU A 171 1.66 15.01 10.28
CA GLU A 171 1.44 16.19 9.43
C GLU A 171 1.92 15.96 7.98
N LYS A 172 3.08 15.30 7.81
CA LYS A 172 3.70 15.06 6.50
C LYS A 172 2.94 14.03 5.66
N ILE A 173 2.65 12.85 6.20
CA ILE A 173 2.06 11.73 5.44
C ILE A 173 0.76 11.16 6.04
N GLY A 174 0.49 11.38 7.33
CA GLY A 174 -0.62 10.73 8.06
C GLY A 174 -1.99 10.95 7.42
N VAL A 175 -2.31 12.19 7.05
CA VAL A 175 -3.57 12.54 6.37
C VAL A 175 -3.71 11.82 5.02
N SER A 176 -2.61 11.60 4.31
CA SER A 176 -2.63 10.85 3.04
C SER A 176 -2.90 9.37 3.29
N LEU A 177 -2.22 8.76 4.26
CA LEU A 177 -2.41 7.34 4.62
C LEU A 177 -3.85 7.05 5.05
N GLU A 178 -4.46 7.93 5.86
CA GLU A 178 -5.85 7.79 6.28
C GLU A 178 -6.83 7.84 5.10
N ARG A 179 -6.62 8.76 4.16
CA ARG A 179 -7.44 8.84 2.94
C ARG A 179 -7.28 7.59 2.07
N SER A 180 -6.05 7.13 1.90
CA SER A 180 -5.73 5.89 1.18
C SER A 180 -6.42 4.69 1.82
N LEU A 181 -6.38 4.57 3.15
CA LEU A 181 -7.06 3.50 3.89
C LEU A 181 -8.57 3.51 3.63
N VAL A 182 -9.21 4.67 3.75
CA VAL A 182 -10.66 4.80 3.49
C VAL A 182 -11.00 4.34 2.07
N VAL A 183 -10.18 4.71 1.09
CA VAL A 183 -10.39 4.30 -0.31
C VAL A 183 -10.19 2.80 -0.49
N LYS A 184 -9.11 2.23 0.04
CA LYS A 184 -8.82 0.79 -0.03
C LYS A 184 -9.94 -0.04 0.57
N GLU A 185 -10.43 0.33 1.76
CA GLU A 185 -11.55 -0.36 2.43
C GLU A 185 -12.85 -0.33 1.60
N ARG A 186 -12.94 0.53 0.58
CA ARG A 186 -14.07 0.52 -0.37
C ARG A 186 -13.75 -0.29 -1.61
N LEU A 187 -12.58 -0.13 -2.20
CA LEU A 187 -12.19 -0.87 -3.41
C LEU A 187 -12.21 -2.38 -3.18
N VAL A 188 -11.79 -2.84 -1.99
CA VAL A 188 -11.83 -4.26 -1.59
C VAL A 188 -13.25 -4.85 -1.58
N GLN A 189 -14.29 -4.02 -1.48
CA GLN A 189 -15.69 -4.45 -1.47
C GLN A 189 -16.31 -4.52 -2.87
N LEU A 190 -15.64 -4.00 -3.90
CA LEU A 190 -16.17 -3.96 -5.27
C LEU A 190 -16.03 -5.31 -5.97
N SER A 191 -17.04 -5.67 -6.76
CA SER A 191 -16.98 -6.82 -7.66
C SER A 191 -16.14 -6.52 -8.90
N ASP A 192 -15.76 -7.55 -9.67
CA ASP A 192 -15.06 -7.35 -10.95
C ASP A 192 -15.92 -6.57 -11.96
N GLU A 193 -17.24 -6.69 -11.92
CA GLU A 193 -18.15 -5.89 -12.75
C GLU A 193 -18.11 -4.40 -12.36
N ASP A 194 -18.06 -4.10 -11.06
CA ASP A 194 -17.92 -2.73 -10.56
C ASP A 194 -16.56 -2.14 -10.95
N LEU A 195 -15.47 -2.92 -10.82
CA LEU A 195 -14.12 -2.52 -11.21
C LEU A 195 -14.01 -2.29 -12.73
N ASN A 196 -14.65 -3.12 -13.55
CA ASN A 196 -14.71 -2.90 -15.00
C ASN A 196 -15.50 -1.63 -15.34
N THR A 197 -16.63 -1.41 -14.66
CA THR A 197 -17.41 -0.18 -14.80
C THR A 197 -16.59 1.05 -14.42
N LEU A 198 -15.78 0.95 -13.36
CA LEU A 198 -14.81 2.00 -12.97
C LEU A 198 -13.84 2.31 -14.10
N ALA A 199 -13.15 1.28 -14.59
CA ALA A 199 -12.13 1.42 -15.62
C ALA A 199 -12.71 2.04 -16.90
N HIS A 200 -13.91 1.64 -17.31
CA HIS A 200 -14.60 2.23 -18.45
C HIS A 200 -15.00 3.70 -18.23
N SER A 201 -15.42 4.07 -17.02
CA SER A 201 -15.83 5.46 -16.70
C SER A 201 -14.69 6.49 -16.78
N ILE A 202 -13.44 6.03 -16.67
CA ILE A 202 -12.23 6.87 -16.68
C ILE A 202 -11.46 6.82 -18.00
N LYS A 203 -11.76 5.88 -18.89
CA LYS A 203 -11.03 5.62 -20.15
C LYS A 203 -10.81 6.86 -21.01
N ASP A 204 -11.83 7.70 -21.16
CA ASP A 204 -11.79 8.89 -22.02
C ASP A 204 -11.50 10.19 -21.24
N ARG A 205 -11.06 10.07 -19.98
CA ARG A 205 -10.74 11.22 -19.12
C ARG A 205 -9.23 11.34 -18.97
N ASN A 206 -8.76 12.58 -18.91
CA ASN A 206 -7.36 12.83 -18.61
C ASN A 206 -7.07 12.53 -17.12
N ILE A 207 -6.72 11.28 -16.85
CA ILE A 207 -6.37 10.76 -15.53
C ILE A 207 -5.02 11.30 -15.02
N SER A 208 -4.16 11.88 -15.87
CA SER A 208 -2.84 12.37 -15.44
C SER A 208 -2.93 13.55 -14.46
N LYS A 209 -4.08 14.25 -14.44
CA LYS A 209 -4.38 15.32 -13.48
C LYS A 209 -5.20 14.85 -12.28
N MET A 210 -5.54 13.57 -12.20
CA MET A 210 -6.49 13.04 -11.24
C MET A 210 -5.79 12.00 -10.37
N GLY A 211 -5.50 12.36 -9.11
CA GLY A 211 -5.02 11.39 -8.12
C GLY A 211 -6.04 10.26 -7.91
N LEU A 212 -5.59 9.15 -7.33
CA LEU A 212 -6.40 7.94 -7.11
C LEU A 212 -7.70 8.21 -6.32
N PHE A 213 -7.67 9.16 -5.37
CA PHE A 213 -8.86 9.64 -4.67
C PHE A 213 -9.90 10.30 -5.61
N GLY A 214 -9.44 11.06 -6.61
CA GLY A 214 -10.29 11.65 -7.63
C GLY A 214 -10.94 10.60 -8.55
N MET A 215 -10.21 9.52 -8.86
CA MET A 215 -10.75 8.37 -9.61
C MET A 215 -11.87 7.66 -8.83
N VAL A 216 -11.64 7.40 -7.54
CA VAL A 216 -12.66 6.76 -6.69
C VAL A 216 -13.86 7.70 -6.43
N SER A 217 -13.64 9.00 -6.22
CA SER A 217 -14.74 9.96 -6.10
C SER A 217 -15.58 10.06 -7.37
N LEU A 218 -14.97 9.91 -8.56
CA LEU A 218 -15.68 9.93 -9.82
C LEU A 218 -16.57 8.69 -9.97
N LEU A 219 -16.08 7.50 -9.59
CA LEU A 219 -16.88 6.27 -9.56
C LEU A 219 -18.18 6.47 -8.80
N PHE A 220 -18.08 7.04 -7.60
CA PHE A 220 -19.25 7.28 -6.77
C PHE A 220 -20.23 8.20 -7.48
N LYS A 221 -19.75 9.30 -8.10
CA LYS A 221 -20.63 10.20 -8.87
C LYS A 221 -21.30 9.51 -10.06
N THR A 222 -20.61 8.59 -10.73
CA THR A 222 -21.14 7.87 -11.91
C THR A 222 -22.01 6.66 -11.56
N ASN A 223 -21.95 6.16 -10.32
CA ASN A 223 -22.76 5.03 -9.86
C ASN A 223 -23.52 5.37 -8.55
N PRO A 224 -24.73 5.96 -8.66
CA PRO A 224 -25.51 6.43 -7.51
C PRO A 224 -25.94 5.33 -6.52
N LYS A 225 -25.98 4.07 -6.96
CA LYS A 225 -26.27 2.93 -6.07
C LYS A 225 -25.13 2.72 -5.06
N LEU A 226 -23.88 2.93 -5.49
CA LEU A 226 -22.73 2.95 -4.59
C LEU A 226 -22.85 4.13 -3.62
N LEU A 227 -23.17 5.34 -4.08
CA LEU A 227 -23.29 6.57 -3.25
C LEU A 227 -24.17 6.44 -1.98
N TRP A 228 -25.24 5.64 -2.02
CA TRP A 228 -26.14 5.46 -0.87
C TRP A 228 -25.45 4.85 0.35
N SER A 229 -24.46 3.97 0.13
CA SER A 229 -23.64 3.39 1.21
C SER A 229 -22.57 4.36 1.75
N PHE A 230 -22.43 5.56 1.16
CA PHE A 230 -21.30 6.48 1.39
C PHE A 230 -21.68 7.90 1.87
N ARG A 231 -22.89 8.09 2.39
CA ARG A 231 -23.37 9.40 2.89
C ARG A 231 -22.52 10.01 4.01
N LYS A 232 -21.67 9.22 4.69
CA LYS A 232 -20.75 9.68 5.74
C LYS A 232 -19.44 10.31 5.21
N LEU A 233 -19.06 10.05 3.96
CA LEU A 233 -17.78 10.50 3.37
C LEU A 233 -17.76 11.99 3.01
N PHE A 234 -18.93 12.57 2.73
CA PHE A 234 -19.09 13.99 2.39
C PHE A 234 -19.41 14.88 3.61
N LYS A 235 -19.49 14.30 4.81
CA LYS A 235 -19.83 15.02 6.05
C LYS A 235 -18.62 15.51 6.88
N SER A 236 -17.38 15.24 6.50
CA SER A 236 -16.20 15.74 7.24
C SER A 236 -15.62 17.06 6.68
N LYS A 237 -16.48 17.91 6.11
CA LYS A 237 -16.19 19.33 5.92
C LYS A 237 -17.21 20.13 6.70
N GLY A 238 -16.88 20.36 7.97
CA GLY A 238 -17.54 21.23 8.92
C GLY A 238 -16.54 21.49 10.03
#